data_AF-A0A8T9BQA4-F1
#
_entry.id   AF-A0A8T9BQA4-F1
#
_cell.length_a   1.000
_cell.length_b   1.000
_cell.length_c   1.000
_cell.angle_alpha   90.00
_cell.angle_beta   90.00
_cell.angle_gamma   90.00
#
_symmetry.space_group_name_H-M   'P 1'
#
loop_
_entity.id
_entity.type
_entity.pdbx_description
1 polymer ?
#
loop_
_entity_poly.entity_id
_entity_poly.type
_entity_poly.pdbx_seq_one_letter_code
_entity_poly.pdbx_strand_id
1 'polypeptide(L)'
;MRITTSLYPTIQEISPHLHLYVSQGQESLKVMSTQLAPISYASSVVGFVSFSLTVLIWLHAFWDGFLTLLSAPHEIPDAFSTLRQGLYEEREYLKRIRRRREGPTHTPSHKSLYYEGGPTKVMSNALKDLIGDFKQYEAPFLVTPHNGREKELEWSFDATQQAYRCDLFHRVRWLRSKGGVQSIAEKLQRMQTRRIAVEVTEARWMIG
;
A
#
# COMPACT_ATOMS: atom_id res chain seq x y z
N MET A 1 14.86 -60.61 -87.39
CA MET A 1 13.53 -60.24 -86.86
C MET A 1 13.77 -59.29 -85.68
N ARG A 2 13.19 -58.06 -85.72
CA ARG A 2 13.19 -56.94 -84.71
C ARG A 2 14.56 -56.23 -84.50
N ILE A 3 14.83 -54.96 -84.79
CA ILE A 3 14.15 -53.62 -84.82
C ILE A 3 13.96 -52.96 -83.42
N THR A 4 14.69 -51.83 -83.21
CA THR A 4 14.49 -50.60 -82.37
C THR A 4 14.43 -50.74 -80.83
N THR A 5 14.84 -49.82 -79.94
CA THR A 5 15.11 -48.34 -79.90
C THR A 5 15.69 -48.05 -78.49
N SER A 6 16.64 -47.13 -78.25
CA SER A 6 16.42 -45.78 -77.66
C SER A 6 17.76 -45.34 -77.04
N LEU A 7 18.48 -44.36 -77.60
CA LEU A 7 18.39 -42.92 -77.29
C LEU A 7 18.83 -42.62 -75.85
N TYR A 8 20.08 -42.16 -75.67
CA TYR A 8 20.51 -41.07 -74.77
C TYR A 8 22.02 -40.85 -74.95
N PRO A 9 22.47 -39.76 -75.61
CA PRO A 9 23.85 -39.33 -75.48
C PRO A 9 24.04 -38.75 -74.08
N THR A 10 24.94 -39.35 -73.32
CA THR A 10 25.42 -38.85 -72.03
C THR A 10 25.95 -37.43 -72.22
N ILE A 11 25.21 -36.44 -71.71
CA ILE A 11 25.69 -35.06 -71.53
C ILE A 11 26.78 -35.13 -70.47
N GLN A 12 28.02 -35.31 -70.91
CA GLN A 12 29.21 -35.29 -70.07
C GLN A 12 30.11 -34.13 -70.50
N GLU A 13 29.53 -32.94 -70.64
CA GLU A 13 30.30 -31.74 -70.94
C GLU A 13 29.60 -30.51 -70.33
N ILE A 14 29.53 -30.45 -69.00
CA ILE A 14 29.24 -29.20 -68.30
C ILE A 14 30.27 -28.99 -67.19
N SER A 15 31.34 -28.33 -67.63
CA SER A 15 32.02 -27.24 -66.93
C SER A 15 32.69 -27.53 -65.57
N PRO A 16 34.00 -27.82 -65.52
CA PRO A 16 34.79 -27.78 -64.28
C PRO A 16 34.81 -26.40 -63.61
N HIS A 17 34.31 -25.36 -64.28
CA HIS A 17 34.22 -24.00 -63.75
C HIS A 17 33.10 -23.81 -62.71
N LEU A 18 32.03 -24.61 -62.74
CA LEU A 18 30.89 -24.44 -61.81
C LEU A 18 31.22 -24.95 -60.40
N HIS A 19 32.06 -25.98 -60.29
CA HIS A 19 32.44 -26.60 -59.03
C HIS A 19 33.37 -25.70 -58.19
N LEU A 20 34.23 -24.93 -58.86
CA LEU A 20 35.08 -23.92 -58.22
C LEU A 20 34.25 -22.76 -57.64
N TYR A 21 33.22 -22.29 -58.34
CA TYR A 21 32.33 -21.23 -57.85
C TYR A 21 31.51 -21.66 -56.64
N VAL A 22 31.00 -22.90 -56.60
CA VAL A 22 30.26 -23.43 -55.45
C VAL A 22 31.17 -23.61 -54.23
N SER A 23 32.39 -24.11 -54.43
CA SER A 23 33.38 -24.25 -53.34
C SER A 23 33.82 -22.88 -52.78
N GLN A 24 34.07 -21.91 -53.66
CA GLN A 24 34.46 -20.55 -53.27
C GLN A 24 33.31 -19.80 -52.56
N GLY A 25 32.06 -20.04 -52.97
CA GLY A 25 30.87 -19.53 -52.28
C GLY A 25 30.66 -20.16 -50.88
N GLN A 26 30.94 -21.45 -50.72
CA GLN A 26 30.86 -22.15 -49.44
C GLN A 26 31.96 -21.74 -48.45
N GLU A 27 33.18 -21.51 -48.92
CA GLU A 27 34.25 -20.99 -48.07
C GLU A 27 33.97 -19.55 -47.62
N SER A 28 33.48 -18.70 -48.53
CA SER A 28 33.08 -17.33 -48.19
C SER A 28 31.95 -17.28 -47.14
N LEU A 29 30.95 -18.17 -47.24
CA LEU A 29 29.88 -18.32 -46.25
C LEU A 29 30.36 -18.83 -44.88
N LYS A 30 31.34 -19.74 -44.85
CA LYS A 30 31.97 -20.20 -43.59
C LYS A 30 32.80 -19.11 -42.94
N VAL A 31 33.56 -18.35 -43.73
CA VAL A 31 34.37 -17.24 -43.22
C VAL A 31 33.45 -16.14 -42.69
N MET A 32 32.36 -15.81 -43.37
CA MET A 32 31.35 -14.87 -42.86
C MET A 32 30.71 -15.37 -41.55
N SER A 33 30.21 -16.60 -41.49
CA SER A 33 29.56 -17.10 -40.26
C SER A 33 30.51 -17.20 -39.06
N THR A 34 31.79 -17.53 -39.28
CA THR A 34 32.83 -17.57 -38.24
C THR A 34 33.24 -16.17 -37.76
N GLN A 35 33.18 -15.16 -38.63
CA GLN A 35 33.43 -13.75 -38.28
C GLN A 35 32.23 -13.09 -37.60
N LEU A 36 30.99 -13.50 -37.92
CA LEU A 36 29.77 -12.96 -37.32
C LEU A 36 29.45 -13.56 -35.94
N ALA A 37 29.84 -14.81 -35.67
CA ALA A 37 29.62 -15.45 -34.37
C ALA A 37 30.18 -14.66 -33.16
N PRO A 38 31.44 -14.18 -33.16
CA PRO A 38 31.96 -13.37 -32.06
C PRO A 38 31.33 -11.98 -31.96
N ILE A 39 30.91 -11.38 -33.08
CA ILE A 39 30.24 -10.07 -33.11
C ILE A 39 28.83 -10.17 -32.49
N SER A 40 28.10 -11.23 -32.82
CA SER A 40 26.79 -11.52 -32.24
C SER A 40 26.87 -11.77 -30.73
N TYR A 41 27.87 -12.56 -30.31
CA TYR A 41 28.13 -12.80 -28.88
C TYR A 41 28.50 -11.52 -28.14
N ALA A 42 29.40 -10.71 -28.70
CA ALA A 42 29.80 -9.43 -28.14
C ALA A 42 28.62 -8.45 -28.01
N SER A 43 27.77 -8.37 -29.03
CA SER A 43 26.56 -7.52 -29.01
C SER A 43 25.56 -7.97 -27.94
N SER A 44 25.35 -9.28 -27.78
CA SER A 44 24.48 -9.82 -26.74
C SER A 44 24.98 -9.50 -25.33
N VAL A 45 26.28 -9.66 -25.08
CA VAL A 45 26.90 -9.33 -23.79
C VAL A 45 26.80 -7.84 -23.49
N VAL A 46 27.13 -6.98 -24.47
CA VAL A 46 27.03 -5.51 -24.31
C VAL A 46 25.58 -5.07 -24.07
N GLY A 47 24.62 -5.68 -24.77
CA GLY A 47 23.19 -5.45 -24.55
C GLY A 47 22.75 -5.88 -23.15
N PHE A 48 23.20 -7.04 -22.68
CA PHE A 48 22.90 -7.53 -21.33
C PHE A 48 23.48 -6.64 -20.24
N VAL A 49 24.73 -6.18 -20.41
CA VAL A 49 25.37 -5.26 -19.46
C VAL A 49 24.61 -3.94 -19.41
N SER A 50 24.23 -3.39 -20.57
CA SER A 50 23.47 -2.12 -20.66
C SER A 50 22.05 -2.26 -20.07
N PHE A 51 21.39 -3.39 -20.34
CA PHE A 51 20.07 -3.70 -19.78
C PHE A 51 20.14 -3.92 -18.26
N SER A 52 21.14 -4.66 -17.78
CA SER A 52 21.35 -4.91 -16.35
C SER A 52 21.67 -3.62 -15.61
N LEU A 53 22.49 -2.75 -16.18
CA LEU A 53 22.76 -1.41 -15.64
C LEU A 53 21.48 -0.58 -15.54
N THR A 54 20.64 -0.62 -16.58
CA THR A 54 19.34 0.08 -16.60
C THR A 54 18.39 -0.45 -15.52
N VAL A 55 18.28 -1.77 -15.40
CA VAL A 55 17.47 -2.42 -14.36
C VAL A 55 18.01 -2.09 -12.98
N LEU A 56 19.33 -2.07 -12.77
CA LEU A 56 19.95 -1.71 -11.49
C LEU A 56 19.64 -0.27 -11.09
N ILE A 57 19.77 0.69 -12.02
CA ILE A 57 19.45 2.10 -11.75
C ILE A 57 17.97 2.27 -11.42
N TRP A 58 17.09 1.61 -12.19
CA TRP A 58 15.65 1.67 -11.96
C TRP A 58 15.26 1.01 -10.64
N LEU A 59 15.81 -0.17 -10.35
CA LEU A 59 15.57 -0.91 -9.11
C LEU A 59 16.13 -0.15 -7.91
N HIS A 60 17.30 0.49 -8.02
CA HIS A 60 17.88 1.31 -6.97
C HIS A 60 17.00 2.52 -6.67
N ALA A 61 16.56 3.27 -7.68
CA ALA A 61 15.65 4.41 -7.49
C ALA A 61 14.30 3.98 -6.91
N PHE A 62 13.76 2.86 -7.40
CA PHE A 62 12.53 2.26 -6.87
C PHE A 62 12.69 1.79 -5.42
N TRP A 63 13.82 1.13 -5.12
CA TRP A 63 14.11 0.56 -3.81
C TRP A 63 14.49 1.62 -2.80
N ASP A 64 15.15 2.71 -3.18
CA ASP A 64 15.41 3.86 -2.30
C ASP A 64 14.10 4.56 -1.91
N GLY A 65 13.19 4.74 -2.88
CA GLY A 65 11.85 5.25 -2.60
C GLY A 65 11.06 4.31 -1.70
N PHE A 66 11.17 2.99 -1.95
CA PHE A 66 10.54 1.96 -1.13
C PHE A 66 11.16 1.88 0.28
N LEU A 67 12.48 1.99 0.42
CA LEU A 67 13.21 2.00 1.68
C LEU A 67 12.97 3.28 2.47
N THR A 68 12.81 4.42 1.81
CA THR A 68 12.42 5.68 2.47
C THR A 68 10.99 5.56 3.01
N LEU A 69 10.08 4.92 2.26
CA LEU A 69 8.74 4.57 2.74
C LEU A 69 8.76 3.54 3.89
N LEU A 70 9.74 2.63 3.89
CA LEU A 70 9.91 1.61 4.93
C LEU A 70 10.70 2.12 6.15
N SER A 71 11.47 3.21 6.01
CA SER A 71 12.34 3.81 7.04
C SER A 71 11.63 4.81 7.94
N ALA A 72 10.29 4.83 7.92
CA ALA A 72 9.46 5.49 8.91
C ALA A 72 8.91 4.49 9.97
N PRO A 73 9.76 3.70 10.69
CA PRO A 73 9.30 2.71 11.67
C PRO A 73 8.66 3.34 12.91
N HIS A 74 8.79 4.65 13.10
CA HIS A 74 8.18 5.44 14.19
C HIS A 74 6.82 6.04 13.80
N GLU A 75 6.53 6.24 12.51
CA GLU A 75 5.24 6.84 12.10
C GLU A 75 4.03 5.98 12.47
N ILE A 76 4.16 4.66 12.45
CA ILE A 76 3.05 3.73 12.74
C ILE A 76 2.61 3.86 14.21
N PRO A 77 3.49 3.65 15.22
CA PRO A 77 3.10 3.81 16.62
C PRO A 77 2.69 5.25 16.94
N ASP A 78 3.34 6.26 16.34
CA ASP A 78 3.00 7.67 16.57
C ASP A 78 1.62 8.03 16.01
N ALA A 79 1.29 7.58 14.79
CA ALA A 79 -0.02 7.83 14.18
C ALA A 79 -1.15 7.10 14.91
N PHE A 80 -0.93 5.83 15.29
CA PHE A 80 -1.95 5.08 16.04
C PHE A 80 -2.14 5.64 17.45
N SER A 81 -1.06 5.97 18.16
CA SER A 81 -1.14 6.53 19.52
C SER A 81 -1.81 7.90 19.57
N THR A 82 -1.45 8.81 18.66
CA THR A 82 -2.06 10.14 18.56
C THR A 82 -3.55 10.05 18.20
N LEU A 83 -3.91 9.23 17.22
CA LEU A 83 -5.31 9.04 16.83
C LEU A 83 -6.13 8.41 17.96
N ARG A 84 -5.57 7.39 18.62
CA ARG A 84 -6.17 6.75 19.79
C ARG A 84 -6.45 7.78 20.87
N GLN A 85 -5.44 8.56 21.25
CA GLN A 85 -5.56 9.61 22.26
C GLN A 85 -6.68 10.60 21.89
N GLY A 86 -6.71 11.08 20.65
CA GLY A 86 -7.77 12.00 20.19
C GLY A 86 -9.18 11.41 20.24
N LEU A 87 -9.36 10.14 19.84
CA LEU A 87 -10.66 9.45 19.89
C LEU A 87 -11.18 9.28 21.32
N TYR A 88 -10.31 8.90 22.25
CA TYR A 88 -10.69 8.70 23.66
C TYR A 88 -10.93 10.01 24.39
N GLU A 89 -10.13 11.04 24.11
CA GLU A 89 -10.34 12.38 24.65
C GLU A 89 -11.71 12.93 24.26
N GLU A 90 -12.07 12.82 22.97
CA GLU A 90 -13.36 13.27 22.47
C GLU A 90 -14.53 12.47 23.08
N ARG A 91 -14.32 11.18 23.37
CA ARG A 91 -15.33 10.34 24.00
C ARG A 91 -15.62 10.76 25.43
N GLU A 92 -14.58 11.00 26.22
CA GLU A 92 -14.73 11.47 27.60
C GLU A 92 -15.27 12.90 27.63
N TYR A 93 -14.95 13.73 26.64
CA TYR A 93 -15.57 15.04 26.46
C TYR A 93 -17.09 14.93 26.26
N LEU A 94 -17.55 14.10 25.31
CA LEU A 94 -18.97 13.90 25.05
C LEU A 94 -19.71 13.31 26.26
N LYS A 95 -19.07 12.39 26.99
CA LYS A 95 -19.59 11.82 28.23
C LYS A 95 -19.72 12.87 29.33
N ARG A 96 -18.76 13.81 29.44
CA ARG A 96 -18.83 14.95 30.36
C ARG A 96 -19.97 15.90 30.01
N ILE A 97 -20.16 16.26 28.74
CA ILE A 97 -21.30 17.09 28.31
C ILE A 97 -22.62 16.40 28.65
N ARG A 98 -22.72 15.10 28.34
CA ARG A 98 -23.92 14.32 28.61
C ARG A 98 -24.26 14.35 30.10
N ARG A 99 -23.29 14.11 30.98
CA ARG A 99 -23.48 14.20 32.44
C ARG A 99 -23.88 15.59 32.93
N ARG A 100 -23.35 16.66 32.32
CA ARG A 100 -23.74 18.04 32.66
C ARG A 100 -25.18 18.36 32.25
N ARG A 101 -25.66 17.81 31.12
CA ARG A 101 -27.04 17.98 30.66
C ARG A 101 -28.03 17.07 31.40
N GLU A 102 -27.60 15.87 31.79
CA GLU A 102 -28.38 14.88 32.55
C GLU A 102 -28.27 15.11 34.08
N GLY A 103 -28.48 16.33 34.59
CA GLY A 103 -28.43 16.64 36.04
C GLY A 103 -29.26 15.70 36.94
N PRO A 104 -29.11 15.77 38.28
CA PRO A 104 -29.50 14.73 39.26
C PRO A 104 -31.02 14.48 39.43
N THR A 105 -31.85 14.88 38.48
CA THR A 105 -33.31 14.71 38.55
C THR A 105 -33.69 13.30 38.11
N HIS A 106 -33.57 12.38 39.08
CA HIS A 106 -34.03 11.00 38.98
C HIS A 106 -35.56 10.96 39.10
N THR A 107 -36.29 11.27 38.03
CA THR A 107 -37.70 10.88 37.88
C THR A 107 -37.83 9.92 36.70
N PRO A 108 -38.33 8.69 36.90
CA PRO A 108 -38.54 7.73 35.83
C PRO A 108 -39.85 8.10 35.12
N SER A 109 -39.88 9.25 34.45
CA SER A 109 -41.06 9.71 33.72
C SER A 109 -40.80 9.57 32.22
N HIS A 110 -41.47 8.58 31.65
CA HIS A 110 -41.85 8.44 30.26
C HIS A 110 -40.82 8.93 29.24
N LYS A 111 -40.01 7.98 28.72
CA LYS A 111 -39.12 8.16 27.57
C LYS A 111 -39.79 9.07 26.54
N SER A 112 -39.32 10.31 26.46
CA SER A 112 -39.65 11.20 25.36
C SER A 112 -38.96 10.64 24.12
N LEU A 113 -39.67 9.72 23.45
CA LEU A 113 -39.40 9.18 22.12
C LEU A 113 -39.11 10.29 21.08
N TYR A 114 -39.42 11.56 21.40
CA TYR A 114 -39.18 12.74 20.57
C TYR A 114 -37.90 13.55 20.89
N TYR A 115 -37.17 13.23 21.96
CA TYR A 115 -35.91 13.92 22.32
C TYR A 115 -34.70 12.98 22.37
N GLU A 116 -34.87 11.75 21.88
CA GLU A 116 -33.96 10.62 22.05
C GLU A 116 -32.77 10.63 21.05
N GLY A 117 -32.43 11.80 20.49
CA GLY A 117 -31.44 11.94 19.43
C GLY A 117 -30.70 13.27 19.38
N GLY A 118 -30.50 13.93 20.54
CA GLY A 118 -29.76 15.20 20.58
C GLY A 118 -28.40 15.12 19.85
N PRO A 119 -27.86 16.24 19.32
CA PRO A 119 -26.60 16.27 18.55
C PRO A 119 -25.44 15.52 19.22
N THR A 120 -25.40 15.55 20.55
CA THR A 120 -24.41 14.84 21.37
C THR A 120 -24.53 13.31 21.29
N LYS A 121 -25.73 12.75 21.14
CA LYS A 121 -25.95 11.31 20.97
C LYS A 121 -25.54 10.85 19.57
N VAL A 122 -25.85 11.65 18.55
CA VAL A 122 -25.40 11.39 17.17
C VAL A 122 -23.88 11.45 17.09
N MET A 123 -23.25 12.47 17.68
CA MET A 123 -21.79 12.56 17.78
C MET A 123 -21.20 11.39 18.58
N SER A 124 -21.86 10.97 19.68
CA SER A 124 -21.41 9.81 20.45
C SER A 124 -21.50 8.49 19.68
N ASN A 125 -22.55 8.29 18.88
CA ASN A 125 -22.66 7.11 18.02
C ASN A 125 -21.63 7.14 16.90
N ALA A 126 -21.48 8.28 16.22
CA ALA A 126 -20.48 8.43 15.18
C ALA A 126 -19.04 8.22 15.72
N LEU A 127 -18.76 8.66 16.95
CA LEU A 127 -17.48 8.40 17.61
C LEU A 127 -17.30 6.92 17.97
N LYS A 128 -18.37 6.22 18.37
CA LYS A 128 -18.31 4.76 18.59
C LYS A 128 -17.98 4.02 17.29
N ASP A 129 -18.60 4.43 16.18
CA ASP A 129 -18.33 3.85 14.87
C ASP A 129 -16.87 4.08 14.46
N LEU A 130 -16.35 5.31 14.65
CA LEU A 130 -14.93 5.64 14.42
C LEU A 130 -13.96 4.82 15.27
N ILE A 131 -14.30 4.57 16.55
CA ILE A 131 -13.50 3.73 17.44
C ILE A 131 -13.53 2.26 16.99
N GLY A 132 -14.69 1.78 16.51
CA GLY A 132 -14.84 0.44 15.94
C GLY A 132 -13.96 0.25 14.71
N ASP A 133 -14.06 1.18 13.76
CA ASP A 133 -13.23 1.20 12.55
C ASP A 133 -11.74 1.26 12.90
N PHE A 134 -11.37 2.15 13.82
CA PHE A 134 -9.99 2.27 14.30
C PHE A 134 -9.45 0.96 14.87
N LYS A 135 -10.21 0.29 15.73
CA LYS A 135 -9.83 -1.01 16.32
C LYS A 135 -9.62 -2.08 15.25
N GLN A 136 -10.42 -2.07 14.18
CA GLN A 136 -10.26 -3.00 13.07
C GLN A 136 -8.92 -2.78 12.34
N TYR A 137 -8.49 -1.53 12.19
CA TYR A 137 -7.19 -1.19 11.59
C TYR A 137 -6.01 -1.41 12.54
N GLU A 138 -6.19 -1.24 13.85
CA GLU A 138 -5.16 -1.41 14.88
C GLU A 138 -4.89 -2.89 15.22
N ALA A 139 -5.93 -3.74 15.20
CA ALA A 139 -5.89 -5.17 15.54
C ALA A 139 -4.68 -5.95 14.98
N PRO A 140 -4.33 -5.87 13.67
CA PRO A 140 -3.23 -6.65 13.13
C PRO A 140 -1.83 -6.19 13.57
N PHE A 141 -1.71 -5.02 14.19
CA PHE A 141 -0.42 -4.44 14.59
C PHE A 141 -0.10 -4.63 16.08
N LEU A 142 -1.02 -5.16 16.87
CA LEU A 142 -0.86 -5.31 18.32
C LEU A 142 -0.03 -6.55 18.66
N VAL A 143 1.08 -6.39 19.40
CA VAL A 143 1.91 -7.51 19.89
C VAL A 143 1.16 -8.32 20.95
N THR A 144 0.38 -7.66 21.80
CA THR A 144 -0.37 -8.29 22.89
C THR A 144 -1.86 -8.15 22.61
N PRO A 145 -2.58 -9.23 22.25
CA PRO A 145 -4.03 -9.17 22.12
C PRO A 145 -4.63 -8.85 23.50
N HIS A 146 -5.29 -7.70 23.60
CA HIS A 146 -5.88 -7.24 24.86
C HIS A 146 -7.10 -8.10 25.21
N ASN A 147 -6.95 -8.95 26.24
CA ASN A 147 -8.01 -9.86 26.71
C ASN A 147 -8.87 -9.25 27.85
N GLY A 148 -8.74 -7.94 28.09
CA GLY A 148 -9.44 -7.22 29.17
C GLY A 148 -10.80 -6.65 28.74
N ARG A 149 -11.72 -6.45 29.69
CA ARG A 149 -13.00 -5.77 29.44
C ARG A 149 -12.73 -4.32 28.99
N GLU A 150 -13.35 -3.88 27.89
CA GLU A 150 -13.16 -2.54 27.29
C GLU A 150 -13.23 -1.36 28.28
N LYS A 151 -13.94 -1.51 29.40
CA LYS A 151 -14.06 -0.50 30.47
C LYS A 151 -12.80 -0.31 31.31
N GLU A 152 -11.99 -1.35 31.49
CA GLU A 152 -10.75 -1.30 32.29
C GLU A 152 -9.59 -0.71 31.46
N LEU A 153 -9.66 -0.92 30.15
CA LEU A 153 -8.77 -0.43 29.10
C LEU A 153 -8.85 1.08 28.82
N GLU A 154 -9.98 1.71 29.11
CA GLU A 154 -10.19 3.16 28.94
C GLU A 154 -9.28 4.00 29.86
N TRP A 155 -8.71 3.41 30.92
CA TRP A 155 -7.98 4.11 31.98
C TRP A 155 -6.59 3.54 32.28
N SER A 156 -6.22 2.39 31.70
CA SER A 156 -4.90 1.83 31.95
C SER A 156 -3.85 2.57 31.12
N PHE A 157 -2.94 3.26 31.80
CA PHE A 157 -1.66 3.76 31.27
C PHE A 157 -0.91 2.71 30.41
N ASP A 158 -1.12 1.42 30.71
CA ASP A 158 -0.63 0.25 29.99
C ASP A 158 -1.20 0.10 28.56
N ALA A 159 -2.39 0.66 28.28
CA ALA A 159 -2.99 0.68 26.95
C ALA A 159 -2.39 1.77 26.02
N THR A 160 -1.70 2.75 26.62
CA THR A 160 -0.92 3.80 25.93
C THR A 160 0.52 3.35 25.63
N GLN A 161 1.04 2.31 26.31
CA GLN A 161 2.33 1.67 26.04
C GLN A 161 2.19 0.37 25.21
N GLN A 162 1.21 0.31 24.31
CA GLN A 162 1.06 -0.88 23.48
C GLN A 162 2.24 -1.01 22.51
N ALA A 163 3.00 -2.09 22.66
CA ALA A 163 4.05 -2.45 21.72
C ALA A 163 3.39 -2.80 20.38
N TYR A 164 3.71 -2.02 19.34
CA TYR A 164 3.25 -2.28 17.98
C TYR A 164 4.27 -3.16 17.24
N ARG A 165 3.79 -4.15 16.48
CA ARG A 165 4.63 -4.94 15.58
C ARG A 165 4.98 -4.12 14.35
N CYS A 166 6.23 -3.68 14.28
CA CYS A 166 6.74 -2.88 13.16
C CYS A 166 7.61 -3.71 12.18
N ASP A 167 7.27 -4.98 11.94
CA ASP A 167 7.97 -5.83 10.96
C ASP A 167 7.73 -5.35 9.51
N LEU A 168 8.61 -5.70 8.57
CA LEU A 168 8.52 -5.30 7.16
C LEU A 168 7.16 -5.63 6.50
N PHE A 169 6.58 -6.81 6.78
CA PHE A 169 5.25 -7.18 6.28
C PHE A 169 4.12 -6.32 6.86
N HIS A 170 4.24 -5.91 8.13
CA HIS A 170 3.28 -5.00 8.75
C HIS A 170 3.38 -3.60 8.12
N ARG A 171 4.57 -3.14 7.75
CA ARG A 171 4.75 -1.86 7.04
C ARG A 171 4.10 -1.84 5.66
N VAL A 172 4.23 -2.92 4.88
CA VAL A 172 3.52 -3.06 3.58
C VAL A 172 2.01 -3.05 3.80
N ARG A 173 1.53 -3.74 4.84
CA ARG A 173 0.11 -3.72 5.23
C ARG A 173 -0.36 -2.34 5.65
N TRP A 174 0.46 -1.59 6.39
CA TRP A 174 0.20 -0.21 6.81
C TRP A 174 0.03 0.72 5.62
N LEU A 175 0.87 0.65 4.60
CA LEU A 175 0.74 1.50 3.41
C LEU A 175 -0.62 1.35 2.74
N ARG A 176 -1.18 0.14 2.75
CA ARG A 176 -2.52 -0.12 2.22
C ARG A 176 -3.63 0.38 3.15
N SER A 177 -3.43 0.32 4.47
CA SER A 177 -4.42 0.79 5.46
C SER A 177 -4.31 2.28 5.82
N LYS A 178 -3.21 2.95 5.46
CA LYS A 178 -2.89 4.35 5.83
C LYS A 178 -4.01 5.30 5.42
N GLY A 179 -4.60 5.12 4.24
CA GLY A 179 -5.74 5.92 3.79
C GLY A 179 -6.99 5.76 4.66
N GLY A 180 -7.25 4.54 5.15
CA GLY A 180 -8.36 4.28 6.08
C GLY A 180 -8.16 4.99 7.42
N VAL A 181 -6.96 4.89 7.99
CA VAL A 181 -6.61 5.53 9.26
C VAL A 181 -6.62 7.07 9.14
N GLN A 182 -6.09 7.62 8.05
CA GLN A 182 -6.18 9.06 7.77
C GLN A 182 -7.63 9.53 7.64
N SER A 183 -8.51 8.74 7.02
CA SER A 183 -9.93 9.10 6.93
C SER A 183 -10.61 9.18 8.30
N ILE A 184 -10.22 8.33 9.26
CA ILE A 184 -10.71 8.37 10.64
C ILE A 184 -10.19 9.63 11.33
N ALA A 185 -8.90 9.95 11.16
CA ALA A 185 -8.28 11.15 11.70
C ALA A 185 -8.95 12.43 11.16
N GLU A 186 -9.21 12.52 9.86
CA GLU A 186 -9.93 13.64 9.25
C GLU A 186 -11.35 13.77 9.80
N LYS A 187 -12.09 12.66 9.94
CA LYS A 187 -13.45 12.66 10.49
C LYS A 187 -13.45 13.15 11.94
N LEU A 188 -12.49 12.70 12.75
CA LEU A 188 -12.31 13.16 14.13
C LEU A 188 -11.97 14.65 14.18
N GLN A 189 -11.02 15.11 13.37
CA GLN A 189 -10.64 16.51 13.29
C GLN A 189 -11.83 17.39 12.89
N ARG A 190 -12.65 16.97 11.93
CA ARG A 190 -13.88 17.69 11.56
C ARG A 190 -14.87 17.79 12.73
N MET A 191 -14.99 16.76 13.56
CA MET A 191 -15.83 16.81 14.77
C MET A 191 -15.25 17.79 15.79
N GLN A 192 -13.95 17.72 16.07
CA GLN A 192 -13.26 18.63 16.98
C GLN A 192 -13.34 20.09 16.53
N THR A 193 -13.12 20.38 15.24
CA THR A 193 -13.24 21.74 14.69
C THR A 193 -14.66 22.30 14.86
N ARG A 194 -15.70 21.48 14.62
CA ARG A 194 -17.10 21.90 14.83
C ARG A 194 -17.36 22.26 16.29
N ARG A 195 -16.85 21.46 17.22
CA ARG A 195 -16.96 21.71 18.66
C ARG A 195 -16.25 22.99 19.06
N ILE A 196 -14.99 23.18 18.66
CA ILE A 196 -14.21 24.38 18.96
C ILE A 196 -14.93 25.62 18.40
N ALA A 197 -15.47 25.55 17.19
CA ALA A 197 -16.23 26.66 16.62
C ALA A 197 -17.47 27.03 17.46
N VAL A 198 -18.19 26.04 18.01
CA VAL A 198 -19.32 26.28 18.93
C VAL A 198 -18.83 26.89 20.23
N GLU A 199 -17.80 26.33 20.87
CA GLU A 199 -17.23 26.82 22.12
C GLU A 199 -16.69 28.25 22.00
N VAL A 200 -15.99 28.56 20.90
CA VAL A 200 -15.47 29.90 20.61
C VAL A 200 -16.60 30.89 20.38
N THR A 201 -17.67 30.47 19.71
CA THR A 201 -18.85 31.31 19.48
C THR A 201 -19.54 31.61 20.82
N GLU A 202 -19.80 30.59 21.64
CA GLU A 202 -20.38 30.74 22.98
C GLU A 202 -19.50 31.62 23.88
N ALA A 203 -18.18 31.43 23.88
CA ALA A 203 -17.25 32.26 24.64
C ALA A 203 -17.27 33.73 24.19
N ARG A 204 -17.34 33.97 22.87
CA ARG A 204 -17.46 35.32 22.31
C ARG A 204 -18.74 36.01 22.78
N TRP A 205 -19.86 35.29 22.89
CA TRP A 205 -21.11 35.82 23.43
C TRP A 205 -21.11 36.04 24.94
N MET A 206 -20.20 35.41 25.70
CA MET A 206 -20.07 35.61 27.15
C MET A 206 -19.14 36.78 27.52
N ILE A 207 -18.26 37.20 26.60
CA ILE A 207 -17.24 38.24 26.85
C ILE A 207 -17.67 39.63 26.33
N GLY A 208 -18.63 39.68 25.40
CA GLY A 208 -19.22 40.92 24.87
C GLY A 208 -20.51 41.30 25.57
#